data_AF-A0AAW1YQ83-F1
#
_entry.id   AF-A0AAW1YQ83-F1
#
_cell.length_a   1.000
_cell.length_b   1.000
_cell.length_c   1.000
_cell.angle_alpha   90.00
_cell.angle_beta   90.00
_cell.angle_gamma   90.00
#
_symmetry.space_group_name_H-M   'P 1'
#
loop_
_entity.id
_entity.type
_entity.pdbx_description
1 polymer ?
#
loop_
_entity_poly.entity_id
_entity_poly.type
_entity_poly.pdbx_seq_one_letter_code
_entity_poly.pdbx_strand_id
1 'polypeptide(L)'
;MALPSGLEIPKEALDAEIKSFFESAPSLKNSDDVGQKLEEFVKKNSLLSGNGGARRVVCVTSGGTTVPLEQRCVRYIDNFSSSHRGAASTEYFLKAGYAVIFLYRR
;
A
#
# COMPACT_ATOMS: atom_id res chain seq x y z
N MET A 1 43.79 -2.77 -5.83
CA MET A 1 42.92 -1.59 -6.00
C MET A 1 41.65 -1.87 -5.24
N ALA A 2 41.39 -1.14 -4.15
CA ALA A 2 40.16 -1.29 -3.38
C ALA A 2 39.02 -0.58 -4.13
N LEU A 3 37.90 -1.26 -4.33
CA LEU A 3 36.66 -0.67 -4.80
C LEU A 3 36.22 0.42 -3.80
N PRO A 4 35.83 1.63 -4.24
CA PRO A 4 35.36 2.65 -3.31
C PRO A 4 34.08 2.13 -2.63
N SER A 5 34.12 2.10 -1.30
CA SER A 5 32.97 1.85 -0.43
C SER A 5 31.81 2.74 -0.87
N GLY A 6 30.63 2.13 -1.08
CA GLY A 6 29.41 2.85 -1.44
C GLY A 6 29.21 4.04 -0.52
N LEU A 7 28.97 5.21 -1.11
CA LEU A 7 28.64 6.44 -0.40
C LEU A 7 27.42 6.19 0.48
N GLU A 8 27.62 6.03 1.78
CA GLU A 8 26.53 6.05 2.76
C GLU A 8 25.93 7.46 2.73
N ILE A 9 24.69 7.56 2.24
CA ILE A 9 23.92 8.80 2.27
C ILE A 9 23.67 9.13 3.75
N PRO A 10 24.03 10.33 4.23
CA PRO A 10 23.73 10.75 5.60
C PRO A 10 22.24 10.58 5.89
N LYS A 11 21.90 10.05 7.07
CA LYS A 11 20.52 9.73 7.45
C LYS A 11 19.60 10.96 7.32
N GLU A 12 20.10 12.13 7.69
CA GLU A 12 19.38 13.38 7.61
C GLU A 12 19.06 13.77 6.16
N ALA A 13 19.96 13.48 5.23
CA ALA A 13 19.75 13.74 3.81
C ALA A 13 18.70 12.77 3.22
N LEU A 14 18.76 11.50 3.64
CA LEU A 14 17.75 10.50 3.25
C LEU A 14 16.36 10.84 3.78
N ASP A 15 16.25 11.24 5.05
CA ASP A 15 14.98 11.64 5.67
C ASP A 15 14.39 12.88 4.97
N ALA A 16 15.23 13.83 4.57
CA ALA A 16 14.81 15.00 3.80
C ALA A 16 14.30 14.63 2.40
N GLU A 17 14.97 13.70 1.71
CA GLU A 17 14.55 13.20 0.41
C GLU A 17 13.20 12.46 0.48
N ILE A 18 13.03 11.59 1.49
CA ILE A 18 11.76 10.87 1.74
C ILE A 18 10.63 11.86 1.98
N LYS A 19 10.86 12.88 2.82
CA LYS A 19 9.86 13.91 3.10
C LYS A 19 9.48 14.68 1.82
N SER A 20 10.47 15.08 1.02
CA SER A 20 10.24 15.77 -0.25
C SER A 20 9.43 14.92 -1.23
N PHE A 21 9.69 13.61 -1.30
CA PHE A 21 8.92 12.67 -2.12
C PHE A 21 7.42 12.70 -1.76
N PHE A 22 7.09 12.57 -0.46
CA PHE A 22 5.69 12.57 -0.03
C PHE A 22 5.00 13.93 -0.18
N GLU A 23 5.71 15.04 0.07
CA GLU A 23 5.18 16.40 -0.11
C GLU A 23 4.91 16.73 -1.58
N SER A 24 5.66 16.14 -2.51
CA SER A 24 5.48 16.32 -3.95
C SER A 24 4.32 15.51 -4.54
N ALA A 25 3.86 14.47 -3.83
CA ALA A 25 2.81 13.59 -4.32
C ALA A 25 1.43 14.30 -4.27
N PRO A 26 0.59 14.14 -5.31
CA PRO A 26 -0.76 14.68 -5.28
C PRO A 26 -1.56 14.04 -4.14
N SER A 27 -2.39 14.84 -3.47
CA SER A 27 -3.24 14.34 -2.38
C SER A 27 -4.21 13.27 -2.89
N LEU A 28 -4.44 12.25 -2.05
CA LEU A 28 -5.40 11.21 -2.36
C LEU A 28 -6.81 11.81 -2.31
N LYS A 29 -7.57 11.67 -3.41
CA LYS A 29 -8.99 12.02 -3.43
C LYS A 29 -9.72 11.20 -2.36
N ASN A 30 -10.51 11.86 -1.52
CA ASN A 30 -11.27 11.25 -0.42
C ASN A 30 -10.37 10.58 0.64
N SER A 31 -9.20 11.16 0.95
CA SER A 31 -8.29 10.66 2.00
C SER A 31 -9.01 10.40 3.33
N ASP A 32 -9.91 11.30 3.72
CA ASP A 32 -10.55 11.27 5.02
C ASP A 32 -11.54 10.10 5.12
N ASP A 33 -12.35 9.88 4.06
CA ASP A 33 -13.26 8.73 3.96
C ASP A 33 -12.51 7.40 3.96
N VAL A 34 -11.39 7.32 3.23
CA VAL A 34 -10.55 6.12 3.21
C VAL A 34 -9.93 5.88 4.60
N GLY A 35 -9.42 6.93 5.25
CA GLY A 35 -8.87 6.87 6.59
C GLY A 35 -9.88 6.39 7.62
N GLN A 36 -11.10 6.97 7.60
CA GLN A 36 -12.18 6.58 8.49
C GLN A 36 -12.58 5.11 8.30
N LYS A 37 -12.81 4.67 7.05
CA LYS A 37 -13.16 3.28 6.74
C LYS A 37 -12.08 2.30 7.19
N LEU A 38 -10.82 2.67 7.02
CA LEU A 38 -9.69 1.85 7.44
C LEU A 38 -9.64 1.73 8.96
N GLU A 39 -9.79 2.83 9.67
CA GLU A 39 -9.79 2.85 11.14
C GLU A 39 -10.96 2.03 11.71
N GLU A 40 -12.17 2.22 11.17
CA GLU A 40 -13.36 1.44 11.53
C GLU A 40 -13.15 -0.06 11.28
N PHE A 41 -12.58 -0.43 10.13
CA PHE A 41 -12.28 -1.82 9.79
C PHE A 41 -11.27 -2.44 10.76
N VAL A 42 -10.17 -1.74 11.06
CA VAL A 42 -9.14 -2.23 11.98
C VAL A 42 -9.68 -2.36 13.40
N LYS A 43 -10.45 -1.38 13.89
CA LYS A 43 -11.11 -1.43 15.20
C LYS A 43 -12.05 -2.63 15.29
N LYS A 44 -12.94 -2.80 14.30
CA LYS A 44 -13.90 -3.91 14.26
C LYS A 44 -13.25 -5.29 14.33
N ASN A 45 -12.08 -5.47 13.72
CA ASN A 45 -11.38 -6.76 13.69
C ASN A 45 -10.41 -6.96 14.86
N SER A 46 -10.00 -5.89 15.55
CA SER A 46 -9.16 -5.95 16.76
C SER A 46 -9.96 -6.27 18.04
N LEU A 47 -11.28 -6.04 18.04
CA LEU A 47 -12.13 -6.33 19.19
C LEU A 47 -12.43 -7.83 19.32
N LEU A 48 -12.47 -8.33 20.56
CA LEU A 48 -12.89 -9.69 20.88
C LEU A 48 -14.37 -9.85 20.53
N SER A 49 -14.68 -10.64 19.49
CA SER A 49 -16.06 -11.02 19.18
C SER A 49 -16.40 -12.27 20.00
N GLY A 50 -17.62 -12.35 20.55
CA GLY A 50 -18.03 -13.21 21.67
C GLY A 50 -17.86 -14.74 21.56
N ASN A 51 -17.12 -15.27 20.58
CA ASN A 51 -16.72 -16.68 20.50
C ASN A 51 -15.33 -16.92 19.86
N GLY A 52 -14.52 -15.90 19.62
CA GLY A 52 -13.19 -16.05 19.02
C GLY A 52 -12.39 -14.75 19.14
N GLY A 53 -11.11 -14.86 19.47
CA GLY A 53 -10.23 -13.70 19.71
C GLY A 53 -10.12 -12.73 18.53
N ALA A 54 -9.37 -11.65 18.71
CA ALA A 54 -9.11 -10.65 17.68
C ALA A 54 -8.68 -11.31 16.36
N ARG A 55 -9.30 -10.91 15.24
CA ARG A 55 -8.96 -11.42 13.92
C ARG A 55 -7.68 -10.76 13.44
N ARG A 56 -6.75 -11.57 12.94
CA ARG A 56 -5.53 -11.06 12.29
C ARG A 56 -5.92 -10.29 11.03
N VAL A 57 -5.36 -9.10 10.87
CA VAL A 57 -5.57 -8.26 9.69
C VAL A 57 -4.38 -8.39 8.74
N VAL A 58 -4.64 -8.50 7.44
CA VAL A 58 -3.61 -8.48 6.39
C VAL A 58 -4.00 -7.46 5.32
N CYS A 59 -3.01 -6.71 4.82
CA CYS A 59 -3.17 -5.84 3.67
C CYS A 59 -2.56 -6.51 2.44
N VAL A 60 -3.38 -6.75 1.42
CA VAL A 60 -2.96 -7.28 0.13
C VAL A 60 -3.01 -6.14 -0.88
N THR A 61 -1.86 -5.80 -1.46
CA THR A 61 -1.77 -4.89 -2.61
C THR A 61 -1.82 -5.69 -3.91
N SER A 62 -2.62 -5.27 -4.88
CA SER A 62 -2.83 -6.03 -6.12
C SER A 62 -2.96 -5.14 -7.35
N GLY A 63 -2.39 -5.61 -8.46
CA GLY A 63 -2.38 -4.90 -9.72
C GLY A 63 -1.14 -4.03 -9.92
N GLY A 64 -1.13 -3.33 -11.06
CA GLY A 64 -0.05 -2.44 -11.46
C GLY A 64 -0.22 -1.01 -10.95
N THR A 65 0.86 -0.25 -10.99
CA THR A 65 0.83 1.21 -10.85
C THR A 65 1.11 1.87 -12.19
N THR A 66 0.52 3.03 -12.43
CA THR A 66 0.79 3.85 -13.62
C THR A 66 1.48 5.14 -13.22
N VAL A 67 2.45 5.59 -14.01
CA VAL A 67 3.09 6.89 -13.85
C VAL A 67 2.78 7.76 -15.07
N PRO A 68 2.07 8.90 -14.91
CA PRO A 68 1.78 9.80 -16.03
C PRO A 68 3.06 10.50 -16.50
N LEU A 69 3.18 10.71 -17.82
CA LEU A 69 4.30 11.46 -18.41
C LEU A 69 3.99 12.96 -18.57
N GLU A 70 2.70 13.33 -18.49
CA GLU A 70 2.23 14.71 -18.61
C GLU A 70 1.12 15.03 -17.58
N GLN A 71 0.93 16.31 -17.23
CA GLN A 71 -0.13 16.75 -16.30
C GLN A 71 -1.54 16.40 -16.82
N ARG A 72 -1.80 16.68 -18.11
CA ARG A 72 -2.99 16.21 -18.81
C ARG A 72 -2.65 14.86 -19.43
N CYS A 73 -2.67 13.84 -18.59
CA CYS A 73 -2.15 12.51 -18.91
C CYS A 73 -2.85 11.92 -20.14
N VAL A 74 -2.07 11.75 -21.22
CA VAL A 74 -2.44 10.98 -22.41
C VAL A 74 -1.52 9.77 -22.54
N ARG A 75 -0.27 9.90 -22.08
CA ARG A 75 0.72 8.81 -22.06
C ARG A 75 1.13 8.51 -20.63
N TYR A 76 1.34 7.24 -20.36
CA TYR A 76 1.75 6.76 -19.05
C TYR A 76 2.63 5.52 -19.18
N ILE A 77 3.50 5.31 -18.21
CA ILE A 77 4.20 4.04 -18.00
C ILE A 77 3.31 3.18 -17.11
N ASP A 78 3.12 1.92 -17.48
CA ASP A 78 2.28 0.97 -16.74
C ASP A 78 3.09 -0.26 -16.35
N ASN A 79 3.03 -0.64 -15.08
CA ASN A 79 3.51 -1.93 -14.62
C ASN A 79 2.42 -2.99 -14.81
N PHE A 80 2.52 -3.81 -15.84
CA PHE A 80 1.53 -4.85 -16.12
C PHE A 80 1.37 -5.84 -14.95
N SER A 81 0.11 -6.09 -14.57
CA SER A 81 -0.26 -7.12 -13.59
C SER A 81 -1.70 -7.56 -13.83
N SER A 82 -1.93 -8.86 -13.97
CA SER A 82 -3.27 -9.44 -14.12
C SER A 82 -4.07 -9.49 -12.81
N SER A 83 -3.49 -9.06 -11.69
CA SER A 83 -4.08 -9.14 -10.34
C SER A 83 -4.42 -10.56 -9.84
N HIS A 84 -4.14 -11.61 -10.61
CA HIS A 84 -4.51 -12.99 -10.27
C HIS A 84 -3.91 -13.44 -8.92
N ARG A 85 -2.62 -13.14 -8.68
CA ARG A 85 -1.95 -13.50 -7.42
C ARG A 85 -2.58 -12.81 -6.21
N GLY A 86 -2.92 -11.53 -6.33
CA GLY A 86 -3.51 -10.75 -5.23
C GLY A 86 -4.93 -11.22 -4.90
N ALA A 87 -5.74 -11.47 -5.93
CA ALA A 87 -7.09 -12.03 -5.78
C ALA A 87 -7.05 -13.43 -5.13
N ALA A 88 -6.25 -14.35 -5.68
CA ALA A 88 -6.11 -15.69 -5.13
C ALA A 88 -5.60 -15.67 -3.67
N SER A 89 -4.58 -14.86 -3.37
CA SER A 89 -4.05 -14.72 -2.01
C SER A 89 -5.12 -14.22 -1.02
N THR A 90 -5.97 -13.28 -1.46
CA THR A 90 -7.07 -12.77 -0.65
C THR A 90 -8.06 -13.88 -0.28
N GLU A 91 -8.43 -14.73 -1.22
CA GLU A 91 -9.29 -15.89 -0.95
C GLU A 91 -8.66 -16.86 0.06
N TYR A 92 -7.36 -17.14 -0.08
CA TYR A 92 -6.64 -17.99 0.88
C TYR A 92 -6.60 -17.39 2.28
N PHE A 93 -6.35 -16.08 2.41
CA PHE A 93 -6.35 -15.41 3.71
C PHE A 93 -7.73 -15.40 4.37
N LEU A 94 -8.79 -15.16 3.60
CA LEU A 94 -10.16 -15.24 4.10
C LEU A 94 -10.49 -16.65 4.61
N LYS A 95 -10.11 -17.70 3.85
CA LYS A 95 -10.26 -19.10 4.28
C LYS A 95 -9.45 -19.41 5.55
N ALA A 96 -8.30 -18.78 5.74
CA ALA A 96 -7.47 -18.91 6.93
C ALA A 96 -7.93 -18.04 8.13
N GLY A 97 -9.10 -17.38 8.04
CA GLY A 97 -9.71 -16.62 9.13
C GLY A 97 -9.23 -15.17 9.27
N TYR A 98 -8.39 -14.68 8.35
CA TYR A 98 -7.93 -13.29 8.37
C TYR A 98 -9.05 -12.33 7.98
N ALA A 99 -8.93 -11.09 8.46
CA ALA A 99 -9.60 -9.94 7.88
C ALA A 99 -8.67 -9.31 6.83
N VAL A 100 -9.15 -9.09 5.60
CA VAL A 100 -8.30 -8.65 4.50
C VAL A 100 -8.67 -7.24 4.06
N ILE A 101 -7.66 -6.35 4.02
CA ILE A 101 -7.72 -5.08 3.29
C ILE A 101 -7.16 -5.36 1.89
N PHE A 102 -7.99 -5.22 0.87
CA PHE A 102 -7.59 -5.46 -0.52
C PHE A 102 -7.43 -4.12 -1.25
N LEU A 103 -6.19 -3.62 -1.32
CA LEU A 103 -5.86 -2.40 -2.05
C LEU A 103 -5.48 -2.77 -3.48
N TYR A 104 -6.34 -2.46 -4.44
CA TYR A 104 -6.16 -2.91 -5.82
C TYR A 104 -6.21 -1.78 -6.84
N ARG A 105 -5.52 -1.99 -7.96
CA ARG A 105 -5.66 -1.16 -9.16
C ARG A 105 -7.07 -1.36 -9.74
N ARG A 106 -7.83 -0.27 -9.84
CA ARG A 106 -9.13 -0.24 -10.54
C ARG A 106 -8.99 -0.45 -12.04
#